data_AF-A0A3D4USH6-F1
#
_entry.id   AF-A0A3D4USH6-F1
#
_cell.length_a   1.000
_cell.length_b   1.000
_cell.length_c   1.000
_cell.angle_alpha   90.00
_cell.angle_beta   90.00
_cell.angle_gamma   90.00
#
_symmetry.space_group_name_H-M   'P 1'
#
loop_
_entity.id
_entity.type
_entity.pdbx_description
1 polymer ?
#
loop_
_entity_poly.entity_id
_entity_poly.type
_entity_poly.pdbx_seq_one_letter_code
_entity_poly.pdbx_strand_id
1 'polypeptide(L)'
;MSFSFNGSLFKNEKCDPSRNQPNFTGVCAVRQEAILELVSYLMDSQAAHNDFDGDHIPLRMSAWAKTSKNGKKFMSISFQPDNKVLETKGAKKVTTKAEVIPSPSQMEEELF
;
A
#
# COMPACT_ATOMS: atom_id res chain seq x y z
N MET A 1 2.73 4.04 -9.74
CA MET A 1 2.91 2.61 -9.47
C MET A 1 2.15 2.30 -8.20
N SER A 2 1.15 1.42 -8.25
CA SER A 2 0.31 1.17 -7.08
C SER A 2 -0.10 -0.30 -7.07
N PHE A 3 0.64 -1.12 -6.33
CA PHE A 3 0.19 -2.47 -6.03
C PHE A 3 -0.72 -2.45 -4.81
N SER A 4 -1.64 -3.41 -4.76
CA SER A 4 -2.34 -3.75 -3.53
C SER A 4 -2.60 -5.24 -3.49
N PHE A 5 -2.33 -5.84 -2.34
CA PHE A 5 -2.57 -7.25 -2.10
C PHE A 5 -3.33 -7.44 -0.80
N ASN A 6 -4.06 -8.55 -0.68
CA ASN A 6 -5.00 -8.75 0.41
C ASN A 6 -4.66 -10.02 1.21
N GLY A 7 -4.76 -9.91 2.53
CA GLY A 7 -4.69 -11.04 3.45
C GLY A 7 -6.05 -11.33 4.07
N SER A 8 -6.23 -12.56 4.54
CA SER A 8 -7.35 -12.92 5.40
C SER A 8 -6.81 -13.63 6.63
N LEU A 9 -7.11 -13.13 7.84
CA LEU A 9 -6.78 -13.79 9.09
C LEU A 9 -8.02 -14.37 9.77
N PHE A 10 -7.91 -15.61 10.22
CA PHE A 10 -8.93 -16.34 10.95
C PHE A 10 -8.44 -16.65 12.36
N LYS A 11 -9.37 -16.69 13.32
CA LYS A 11 -9.03 -17.12 14.69
C LYS A 11 -8.59 -18.59 14.65
N ASN A 12 -7.46 -18.89 15.29
CA ASN A 12 -7.02 -20.26 15.44
C ASN A 12 -7.88 -20.97 16.49
N GLU A 13 -8.73 -21.90 16.03
CA GLU A 13 -9.65 -22.67 16.90
C GLU A 13 -8.90 -23.67 17.80
N LYS A 14 -7.65 -24.03 17.46
CA LYS A 14 -6.83 -25.00 18.21
C LYS A 14 -5.65 -24.37 18.92
N CYS A 15 -5.75 -23.09 19.28
CA CYS A 15 -4.69 -22.42 20.01
C CYS A 15 -4.54 -23.03 21.40
N ASP A 16 -3.48 -23.82 21.61
CA ASP A 16 -3.11 -24.36 22.91
C ASP A 16 -2.46 -23.25 23.74
N PRO A 17 -3.02 -22.86 24.90
CA PRO A 17 -2.48 -21.78 25.74
C PRO A 17 -1.05 -22.06 26.24
N SER A 18 -0.62 -23.32 26.28
CA SER A 18 0.73 -23.70 26.71
C SER A 18 1.79 -23.48 25.63
N ARG A 19 1.38 -23.29 24.37
CA ARG A 19 2.28 -23.07 23.23
C ARG A 19 2.15 -21.61 22.81
N ASN A 20 3.28 -20.90 22.72
CA ASN A 20 3.33 -19.53 22.21
C ASN A 20 3.00 -19.50 20.70
N GLN A 21 1.72 -19.57 20.36
CA GLN A 21 1.19 -19.60 19.00
C GLN A 21 0.32 -18.38 18.72
N PRO A 22 0.26 -17.91 17.46
CA PRO A 22 -0.57 -16.78 17.10
C PRO A 22 -2.07 -17.11 17.22
N ASN A 23 -2.81 -16.19 17.84
CA ASN A 23 -4.27 -16.27 17.99
C ASN A 23 -5.02 -16.19 16.65
N PHE A 24 -4.40 -15.58 15.65
CA PHE A 24 -4.95 -15.40 14.31
C PHE A 24 -3.92 -15.79 13.25
N THR A 25 -4.35 -16.56 12.27
CA THR A 25 -3.50 -16.99 11.15
C THR A 25 -4.24 -16.87 9.84
N GLY A 26 -3.49 -16.75 8.75
CA GLY A 26 -4.07 -16.88 7.43
C GLY A 26 -3.11 -16.45 6.35
N VAL A 27 -3.65 -16.30 5.14
CA VAL A 27 -2.85 -16.23 3.91
C VAL A 27 -3.00 -14.86 3.28
N CYS A 28 -1.87 -14.35 2.79
CA CYS A 28 -1.79 -13.15 1.99
C CYS A 28 -1.69 -13.55 0.51
N ALA A 29 -2.59 -13.02 -0.32
CA ALA A 29 -2.64 -13.27 -1.75
C ALA A 29 -2.14 -12.05 -2.52
N VAL A 30 -1.01 -12.22 -3.19
CA VAL A 30 -0.45 -11.26 -4.15
C VAL A 30 -0.89 -11.68 -5.55
N ARG A 31 -1.41 -10.73 -6.33
CA ARG A 31 -1.81 -11.01 -7.72
C ARG A 31 -0.58 -11.08 -8.62
N GLN A 32 -0.59 -11.94 -9.63
CA GLN A 32 0.58 -12.15 -10.49
C GLN A 32 1.01 -10.87 -11.23
N GLU A 33 0.04 -10.09 -11.69
CA GLU A 33 0.26 -8.79 -12.34
C GLU A 33 0.89 -7.74 -11.42
N ALA A 34 0.73 -7.88 -10.10
CA ALA A 34 1.26 -6.95 -9.11
C ALA A 34 2.68 -7.33 -8.64
N ILE A 35 3.21 -8.49 -9.04
CA ILE A 35 4.53 -8.98 -8.59
C ILE A 35 5.63 -8.01 -9.00
N LEU A 36 5.65 -7.57 -10.26
CA LEU A 36 6.70 -6.68 -10.76
C LEU A 36 6.71 -5.36 -9.99
N GLU A 37 5.54 -4.73 -9.81
CA GLU A 37 5.44 -3.47 -9.05
C GLU A 37 5.83 -3.63 -7.58
N LEU A 38 5.48 -4.76 -6.95
CA LEU A 38 5.89 -5.06 -5.58
C LEU A 38 7.41 -5.20 -5.47
N VAL A 39 8.03 -5.95 -6.38
CA VAL A 39 9.49 -6.13 -6.37
C VAL A 39 10.21 -4.81 -6.62
N SER A 40 9.76 -4.00 -7.59
CA SER A 40 10.32 -2.67 -7.82
C SER A 40 10.21 -1.79 -6.58
N TYR A 41 9.07 -1.78 -5.88
CA TYR A 41 8.94 -1.05 -4.62
C TYR A 41 9.91 -1.54 -3.55
N LEU A 42 10.08 -2.85 -3.40
CA LEU A 42 10.99 -3.41 -2.41
C LEU A 42 12.45 -3.04 -2.72
N MET A 43 12.84 -2.97 -4.00
CA MET A 43 14.19 -2.56 -4.41
C MET A 43 14.40 -1.05 -4.29
N ASP A 44 13.40 -0.25 -4.65
CA ASP A 44 13.52 1.21 -4.75
C ASP A 44 13.19 1.94 -3.44
N SER A 45 12.52 1.30 -2.49
CA SER A 45 12.16 1.94 -1.22
C SER A 45 13.39 2.30 -0.38
N GLN A 46 13.25 3.32 0.46
CA GLN A 46 14.24 3.62 1.49
C GLN A 46 13.89 2.81 2.73
N ALA A 47 14.88 2.11 3.30
CA ALA A 47 14.69 1.44 4.58
C ALA A 47 14.31 2.49 5.64
N ALA A 48 13.22 2.24 6.34
CA ALA A 48 12.91 2.91 7.59
C ALA A 48 13.67 2.17 8.70
N HIS A 49 14.23 2.92 9.64
CA HIS A 49 14.91 2.35 10.80
C HIS A 49 13.97 2.44 12.01
N ASN A 50 13.76 1.32 12.70
CA ASN A 50 13.13 1.31 14.02
C ASN A 50 14.06 0.63 15.01
N ASP A 51 14.20 1.19 16.21
CA ASP A 51 15.10 0.69 17.27
C ASP A 51 14.79 -0.76 17.72
N PHE A 52 13.59 -1.26 17.43
CA PHE A 52 13.13 -2.60 17.82
C PHE A 52 13.52 -3.69 16.81
N ASP A 53 13.42 -3.42 15.51
CA ASP A 53 13.49 -4.44 14.44
C ASP A 53 14.55 -4.09 13.36
N GLY A 54 15.22 -2.95 13.51
CA GLY A 54 16.24 -2.46 12.58
C GLY A 54 15.67 -1.88 11.29
N ASP A 55 16.43 -2.04 10.21
CA ASP A 55 16.11 -1.53 8.87
C ASP A 55 15.05 -2.39 8.19
N HIS A 56 13.93 -1.77 7.81
CA HIS A 56 12.79 -2.45 7.21
C HIS A 56 12.10 -1.57 6.16
N ILE A 57 11.41 -2.21 5.22
CA ILE A 57 10.65 -1.50 4.19
C ILE A 57 9.20 -1.37 4.67
N PRO A 58 8.70 -0.15 4.90
CA PRO A 58 7.35 0.01 5.42
C PRO A 58 6.31 -0.31 4.34
N LEU A 59 5.26 -0.99 4.76
CA LEU A 59 4.04 -1.20 3.99
C LEU A 59 2.87 -0.69 4.82
N ARG A 60 1.95 0.01 4.16
CA ARG A 60 0.71 0.42 4.79
C ARG A 60 -0.23 -0.78 4.88
N MET A 61 -0.78 -1.01 6.07
CA MET A 61 -1.74 -2.07 6.33
C MET A 61 -3.08 -1.48 6.80
N SER A 62 -4.17 -1.98 6.23
CA SER A 62 -5.55 -1.67 6.66
C SER A 62 -6.29 -2.98 6.93
N ALA A 63 -7.07 -3.04 8.01
CA ALA A 63 -7.79 -4.25 8.39
C ALA A 63 -9.27 -3.96 8.69
N TRP A 64 -10.15 -4.86 8.25
CA TRP A 64 -11.59 -4.82 8.49
C TRP A 64 -12.07 -6.14 9.07
N ALA A 65 -12.88 -6.08 10.13
CA ALA A 65 -13.58 -7.25 10.64
C ALA A 65 -14.76 -7.59 9.72
N LYS A 66 -14.77 -8.80 9.15
CA LYS A 66 -15.81 -9.28 8.25
C LYS A 66 -16.32 -10.66 8.70
N THR A 67 -17.47 -11.05 8.19
CA THR A 67 -18.05 -12.38 8.39
C THR A 67 -18.11 -13.10 7.04
N SER A 68 -17.58 -14.32 6.97
CA SER A 68 -17.59 -15.12 5.74
C SER A 68 -19.01 -15.60 5.43
N LYS A 69 -19.23 -16.09 4.20
CA LYS A 69 -20.52 -16.67 3.79
C LYS A 69 -20.97 -17.82 4.70
N ASN A 70 -20.02 -18.48 5.38
CA ASN A 70 -20.28 -19.59 6.30
C ASN A 70 -20.40 -19.12 7.76
N GLY A 71 -20.57 -17.82 8.00
CA GLY A 71 -20.75 -17.25 9.35
C GLY A 71 -19.46 -17.08 10.17
N LYS A 72 -18.29 -17.48 9.65
CA LYS A 72 -17.01 -17.34 10.38
C LYS A 72 -16.52 -15.90 10.34
N LYS A 73 -16.22 -15.33 11.50
CA LYS A 73 -15.58 -14.00 11.61
C LYS A 73 -14.12 -14.09 11.18
N PHE A 74 -13.67 -13.14 10.38
CA PHE A 74 -12.30 -13.05 9.88
C PHE A 74 -11.88 -11.58 9.72
N MET A 75 -10.57 -11.32 9.79
CA MET A 75 -10.02 -10.01 9.48
C MET A 75 -9.57 -10.00 8.02
N SER A 76 -10.21 -9.17 7.22
CA SER A 76 -9.77 -8.83 5.87
C SER A 76 -8.67 -7.79 5.99
N ILE A 77 -7.48 -8.08 5.49
CA ILE A 77 -6.33 -7.18 5.53
C ILE A 77 -6.00 -6.75 4.11
N SER A 78 -5.66 -5.49 3.91
CA SER A 78 -5.12 -4.97 2.67
C SER A 78 -3.77 -4.31 2.93
N PHE A 79 -2.83 -4.57 2.03
CA PHE A 79 -1.49 -4.01 2.04
C PHE A 79 -1.29 -3.14 0.82
N GLN A 80 -0.59 -2.03 1.03
CA GLN A 80 -0.30 -1.02 0.03
C GLN A 80 1.12 -0.44 0.28
N PRO A 81 1.77 0.13 -0.75
CA PRO A 81 2.96 0.96 -0.54
C PRO A 81 2.66 2.05 0.50
N ASP A 82 3.63 2.37 1.35
CA ASP A 82 3.48 3.54 2.22
C ASP A 82 3.99 4.78 1.49
N ASN A 83 3.04 5.63 1.08
CA ASN A 83 3.33 6.84 0.30
C ASN A 83 4.34 7.78 0.98
N LYS A 84 4.43 7.77 2.31
CA LYS A 84 5.39 8.60 3.05
C LYS A 84 6.84 8.27 2.70
N VAL A 85 7.15 7.02 2.32
CA VAL A 85 8.51 6.61 1.91
C VAL A 85 8.77 6.84 0.43
N LEU A 86 7.73 6.81 -0.41
CA LEU A 86 7.82 7.19 -1.82
C LEU A 86 8.14 8.68 -2.00
N GLU A 87 7.60 9.54 -1.14
CA GLU A 87 7.86 10.98 -1.17
C GLU A 87 9.29 11.35 -0.73
N THR A 88 9.93 10.53 0.12
CA THR A 88 11.29 10.81 0.62
C THR A 88 12.37 10.64 -0.45
N LYS A 89 12.16 9.79 -1.47
CA LYS A 89 13.02 9.74 -2.67
C LYS A 89 12.58 10.67 -3.80
N GLY A 90 11.53 11.47 -3.58
CA GLY A 90 10.84 12.24 -4.62
C GLY A 90 10.40 13.65 -4.24
N ALA A 91 11.03 14.31 -3.27
CA ALA A 91 10.82 15.73 -3.00
C ALA A 91 11.43 16.63 -4.09
N LYS A 92 10.92 16.51 -5.33
CA LYS A 92 10.47 17.67 -6.07
C LYS A 92 8.95 17.61 -6.11
N LYS A 93 8.34 18.35 -5.19
CA LYS A 93 6.93 18.76 -5.29
C LYS A 93 6.72 19.39 -6.67
N VAL A 94 5.92 18.76 -7.53
CA VAL A 94 5.12 19.53 -8.49
C VAL A 94 3.75 19.65 -7.86
N THR A 95 3.55 20.76 -7.16
CA THR A 95 2.23 21.28 -6.84
C THR A 95 1.58 21.67 -8.18
N THR A 96 0.74 20.80 -8.73
CA THR A 96 -0.26 21.22 -9.70
C THR A 96 -1.54 21.53 -8.91
N LYS A 97 -1.71 22.83 -8.62
CA LYS A 97 -3.06 23.40 -8.55
C LYS A 97 -3.73 23.14 -9.90
N ALA A 98 -4.96 22.66 -9.85
CA ALA A 98 -5.84 22.57 -11.01
C ALA A 98 -6.24 23.97 -11.53
N GLU A 99 -6.42 24.05 -12.85
CA GLU A 99 -7.05 25.12 -13.67
C GLU A 99 -6.36 26.50 -13.69
N VAL A 100 -6.06 27.12 -14.84
CA VAL A 100 -6.90 27.37 -16.03
C VAL A 100 -6.05 27.37 -17.32
N ILE A 101 -6.57 26.77 -18.40
CA ILE A 101 -6.02 26.80 -19.76
C ILE A 101 -6.58 28.05 -20.48
N PRO A 102 -5.78 29.00 -20.99
CA PRO A 102 -6.23 29.87 -22.06
C PRO A 102 -6.05 29.17 -23.42
N SER A 103 -7.15 29.12 -24.18
CA SER A 103 -7.26 28.57 -25.53
C SER A 103 -6.38 29.33 -26.56
N PRO A 104 -5.75 28.66 -27.54
CA PRO A 104 -4.93 29.29 -28.57
C PRO A 104 -5.80 29.79 -29.73
N SER A 105 -6.38 30.98 -29.59
CA SER A 105 -6.99 31.70 -30.71
C SER A 105 -6.94 33.20 -30.43
N GLN A 106 -5.82 33.87 -30.81
CA GLN A 106 -5.65 35.32 -31.05
C GLN A 106 -4.15 35.70 -31.10
N MET A 107 -3.39 35.21 -32.09
CA MET A 107 -1.97 35.62 -32.30
C MET A 107 -1.66 36.01 -33.76
N GLU A 108 -2.60 36.63 -34.49
CA GLU A 108 -2.32 37.08 -35.87
C GLU A 108 -2.73 38.52 -36.19
N GLU A 109 -2.95 39.40 -35.21
CA GLU A 109 -3.35 40.78 -35.52
C GLU A 109 -2.63 41.84 -34.67
N GLU A 110 -1.29 41.86 -34.69
CA GLU A 110 -0.50 43.06 -34.41
C GLU A 110 0.79 43.08 -35.26
N LEU A 111 0.61 43.09 -36.57
CA LEU A 111 1.68 43.38 -37.53
C LEU A 111 1.14 44.29 -38.64
N PHE A 112 0.57 45.43 -38.26
CA PHE A 112 0.46 46.63 -39.10
C PHE A 112 0.41 47.89 -38.23
#